data_AF-A0A4R6Y468-F1
#
_entry.id   AF-A0A4R6Y468-F1
#
_cell.length_a   1.000
_cell.length_b   1.000
_cell.length_c   1.000
_cell.angle_alpha   90.00
_cell.angle_beta   90.00
_cell.angle_gamma   90.00
#
_symmetry.space_group_name_H-M   'P 1'
#
loop_
_entity.id
_entity.type
_entity.pdbx_description
1 polymer ?
#
loop_
_entity_poly.entity_id
_entity_poly.type
_entity_poly.pdbx_seq_one_letter_code
_entity_poly.pdbx_strand_id
1 'polypeptide(L)'
;MVSFERAATDVWSFSDISQLIEDAQNLRGEFPVYAVLNNADVSGSDNNEAIEAISDYPALKYLDAPVRRRKSIATSAGKGLSVFEHGPKDAKACEEIQSLINIIFK
;
A
#
# COMPACT_ATOMS: atom_id res chain seq x y z
N MET A 1 -5.49 5.12 -5.02
CA MET A 1 -4.56 4.74 -3.93
C MET A 1 -3.14 4.77 -4.47
N VAL A 2 -2.16 5.02 -3.60
CA VAL A 2 -0.73 4.98 -3.89
C VAL A 2 -0.13 3.85 -3.07
N SER A 3 0.58 2.92 -3.71
CA SER A 3 1.33 1.87 -3.01
C SER A 3 2.80 2.27 -2.90
N PHE A 4 3.40 2.02 -1.74
CA PHE A 4 4.83 2.27 -1.51
C PHE A 4 5.46 1.12 -0.73
N GLU A 5 6.74 0.87 -0.93
CA GLU A 5 7.51 -0.10 -0.17
C GLU A 5 8.16 0.54 1.07
N ARG A 6 8.58 -0.31 2.01
CA ARG A 6 9.34 0.11 3.21
C ARG A 6 10.72 0.74 2.90
N ALA A 7 11.16 0.70 1.64
CA ALA A 7 12.47 1.21 1.25
C ALA A 7 12.46 2.73 1.22
N ALA A 8 13.52 3.36 1.75
CA ALA A 8 13.67 4.81 1.75
C ALA A 8 13.58 5.44 0.35
N THR A 9 13.89 4.69 -0.73
CA THR A 9 13.77 5.16 -2.11
C THR A 9 12.34 5.51 -2.53
N ASP A 10 11.34 4.81 -1.99
CA ASP A 10 9.93 5.09 -2.31
C ASP A 10 9.44 6.37 -1.61
N VAL A 11 10.01 6.69 -0.45
CA VAL A 11 9.71 7.92 0.28
C VAL A 11 10.08 9.17 -0.52
N TRP A 12 11.21 9.16 -1.22
CA TRP A 12 11.62 10.28 -2.08
C TRP A 12 10.70 10.46 -3.30
N SER A 13 9.98 9.42 -3.70
CA SER A 13 9.04 9.49 -4.83
C SER A 13 7.72 10.17 -4.43
N PHE A 14 7.47 10.39 -3.14
CA PHE A 14 6.24 11.02 -2.67
C PHE A 14 6.13 12.50 -3.02
N SER A 15 7.24 13.23 -3.18
CA SER A 15 7.19 14.64 -3.58
C SER A 15 6.52 14.80 -4.95
N ASP A 16 6.94 13.99 -5.92
CA ASP A 16 6.41 14.04 -7.29
C ASP A 16 4.94 13.57 -7.31
N ILE A 17 4.62 12.53 -6.53
CA ILE A 17 3.25 12.00 -6.44
C ILE A 17 2.32 13.00 -5.76
N SER A 18 2.75 13.66 -4.68
CA SER A 18 1.97 14.69 -3.98
C SER A 18 1.65 15.85 -4.91
N GLN A 19 2.64 16.33 -5.66
CA GLN A 19 2.43 17.41 -6.63
C GLN A 19 1.39 17.03 -7.68
N LEU A 20 1.46 15.81 -8.23
CA LEU A 20 0.48 15.32 -9.20
C LEU A 20 -0.93 15.21 -8.62
N ILE A 21 -1.06 14.82 -7.35
CA ILE A 21 -2.34 14.75 -6.65
C ILE A 21 -2.92 16.14 -6.46
N GLU A 22 -2.11 17.09 -5.99
CA GLU A 22 -2.52 18.48 -5.78
C GLU A 22 -2.99 19.12 -7.09
N ASP A 23 -2.24 18.93 -8.18
CA ASP A 23 -2.61 19.42 -9.50
C ASP A 23 -3.97 18.83 -9.95
N ALA A 24 -4.16 17.52 -9.74
CA ALA A 24 -5.41 16.85 -10.08
C ALA A 24 -6.59 17.34 -9.23
N GLN A 25 -6.37 17.57 -7.92
CA GLN A 25 -7.39 18.09 -7.01
C GLN A 25 -7.74 19.55 -7.32
N ASN A 26 -6.77 20.37 -7.69
CA ASN A 26 -6.99 21.75 -8.14
C ASN A 26 -7.87 21.81 -9.41
N LEU A 27 -7.74 20.83 -10.30
CA LEU A 27 -8.50 20.77 -11.55
C LEU A 27 -9.89 20.15 -11.40
N ARG A 28 -10.06 19.16 -10.52
CA ARG A 28 -11.28 18.33 -10.46
C ARG A 28 -12.05 18.41 -9.14
N GLY A 29 -11.52 19.13 -8.16
CA GLY A 29 -12.02 19.16 -6.79
C GLY A 29 -11.34 18.11 -5.90
N GLU A 30 -11.53 18.25 -4.59
CA GLU A 30 -10.94 17.36 -3.60
C GLU A 30 -11.49 15.92 -3.72
N PHE A 31 -10.58 14.95 -3.62
CA PHE A 31 -10.91 13.52 -3.53
C PHE A 31 -9.95 12.83 -2.56
N PRO A 32 -10.40 11.78 -1.86
CA PRO A 32 -9.54 11.09 -0.90
C PRO A 32 -8.41 10.34 -1.62
N VAL A 33 -7.18 10.55 -1.16
CA VAL A 33 -6.03 9.75 -1.59
C VAL A 33 -5.48 8.96 -0.42
N TYR A 34 -5.25 7.68 -0.67
CA TYR A 34 -4.84 6.71 0.32
C TYR A 34 -3.48 6.12 -0.02
N ALA A 35 -2.59 6.03 0.95
CA ALA A 35 -1.29 5.38 0.86
C ALA A 35 -1.32 4.01 1.54
N VAL A 36 -0.80 2.99 0.87
CA VAL A 36 -0.77 1.60 1.37
C VAL A 36 0.66 1.10 1.39
N LEU A 37 1.12 0.64 2.55
CA LEU A 37 2.44 0.03 2.71
C LEU A 37 2.42 -1.38 2.11
N ASN A 38 3.23 -1.60 1.08
CA ASN A 38 3.43 -2.85 0.39
C ASN A 38 4.80 -3.45 0.74
N ASN A 39 4.94 -4.76 0.55
CA ASN A 39 6.15 -5.51 0.91
C ASN A 39 6.66 -5.20 2.32
N ALA A 40 5.73 -4.99 3.26
CA ALA A 40 6.05 -4.72 4.65
C ALA A 40 6.78 -5.90 5.27
N ASP A 41 7.74 -5.61 6.15
CA ASP A 41 8.32 -6.64 7.01
C ASP A 41 7.30 -7.09 8.07
N VAL A 42 7.50 -8.30 8.61
CA VAL A 42 6.65 -8.81 9.70
C VAL A 42 6.76 -7.90 10.93
N SER A 43 7.96 -7.37 11.17
CA SER A 43 8.31 -6.41 12.21
C SER A 43 9.60 -5.69 11.82
N GLY A 44 9.74 -4.40 12.09
CA GLY A 44 10.97 -3.67 11.84
C GLY A 44 10.79 -2.16 11.94
N SER A 45 11.88 -1.43 12.17
CA SER A 45 11.92 0.04 12.14
C SER A 45 11.61 0.57 10.74
N ASP A 46 12.05 -0.12 9.69
CA ASP A 46 11.88 0.30 8.28
C ASP A 46 10.41 0.54 7.92
N ASN A 47 9.49 -0.29 8.41
CA ASN A 47 8.05 -0.08 8.20
C ASN A 47 7.60 1.24 8.86
N ASN A 48 8.06 1.50 10.09
CA ASN A 48 7.66 2.68 10.85
C ASN A 48 8.24 3.95 10.22
N GLU A 49 9.51 3.92 9.82
CA GLU A 49 10.18 5.02 9.14
C GLU A 49 9.45 5.38 7.83
N ALA A 50 9.06 4.37 7.04
CA ALA A 50 8.31 4.58 5.81
C ALA A 50 6.89 5.13 6.05
N ILE A 51 6.22 4.71 7.13
CA ILE A 51 4.91 5.25 7.53
C ILE A 51 5.04 6.69 8.04
N GLU A 52 6.06 6.97 8.85
CA GLU A 52 6.32 8.30 9.40
C GLU A 52 6.58 9.31 8.30
N ALA A 53 7.30 8.93 7.25
CA ALA A 53 7.56 9.80 6.12
C ALA A 53 6.31 10.24 5.35
N ILE A 54 5.18 9.54 5.48
CA ILE A 54 3.90 9.97 4.88
C ILE A 54 3.35 11.21 5.58
N SER A 55 3.72 11.45 6.85
CA SER A 55 3.27 12.61 7.61
C SER A 55 3.69 13.94 6.98
N ASP A 56 4.75 13.94 6.17
CA ASP A 56 5.21 15.10 5.39
C ASP A 56 4.30 15.41 4.18
N TYR A 57 3.38 14.51 3.82
CA TYR A 57 2.51 14.60 2.65
C TYR A 57 1.02 14.53 3.03
N PRO A 58 0.41 15.62 3.51
CA PRO A 58 -0.97 15.61 4.05
C PRO A 58 -2.06 15.20 3.06
N ALA A 59 -1.80 15.32 1.75
CA ALA A 59 -2.69 14.84 0.70
C ALA A 59 -2.84 13.31 0.71
N LEU A 60 -1.86 12.59 1.26
CA LEU A 60 -1.81 11.13 1.36
C LEU A 60 -2.25 10.67 2.75
N LYS A 61 -3.33 9.88 2.81
CA LYS A 61 -3.81 9.26 4.05
C LYS A 61 -3.32 7.82 4.15
N TYR A 62 -2.46 7.52 5.12
CA TYR A 62 -2.04 6.14 5.35
C TYR A 62 -3.23 5.24 5.73
N LEU A 63 -3.31 4.06 5.10
CA LEU A 63 -4.23 3.00 5.47
C LEU A 63 -3.49 1.95 6.30
N ASP A 64 -3.96 1.73 7.53
CA ASP A 64 -3.42 0.71 8.44
C ASP A 64 -3.87 -0.71 8.06
N ALA A 65 -3.50 -1.11 6.84
CA ALA A 65 -3.64 -2.46 6.30
C ALA A 65 -2.42 -2.80 5.44
N PRO A 66 -1.23 -2.92 6.06
CA PRO A 66 0.00 -3.19 5.33
C PRO A 66 -0.05 -4.58 4.67
N VAL A 67 0.34 -4.65 3.41
CA VAL A 67 0.51 -5.91 2.68
C VAL A 67 1.94 -6.38 2.91
N ARG A 68 2.10 -7.47 3.65
CA ARG A 68 3.43 -7.97 4.00
C ARG A 68 4.07 -8.70 2.83
N ARG A 69 5.40 -8.76 2.85
CA ARG A 69 6.15 -9.53 1.86
C ARG A 69 5.88 -11.02 2.05
N ARG A 70 5.04 -11.59 1.17
CA ARG A 70 4.67 -13.01 1.20
C ARG A 70 4.98 -13.69 -0.12
N LYS A 71 5.67 -14.84 -0.04
CA LYS A 71 5.96 -15.68 -1.22
C LYS A 71 4.68 -16.14 -1.93
N SER A 72 3.61 -16.39 -1.18
CA SER A 72 2.29 -16.78 -1.70
C SER A 72 1.70 -15.72 -2.64
N ILE A 73 1.79 -14.43 -2.29
CA ILE A 73 1.35 -13.31 -3.14
C ILE A 73 2.14 -13.31 -4.45
N ALA A 74 3.46 -13.31 -4.38
CA ALA A 74 4.31 -13.30 -5.59
C ALA A 74 4.11 -14.55 -6.47
N THR A 75 3.97 -15.73 -5.85
CA THR A 75 3.75 -16.99 -6.58
C THR A 75 2.39 -17.03 -7.27
N SER A 76 1.35 -16.49 -6.62
CA SER A 76 0.00 -16.41 -7.20
C SER A 76 0.00 -15.44 -8.38
N ALA A 77 0.57 -14.24 -8.19
CA ALA A 77 0.69 -13.23 -9.23
C ALA A 77 1.45 -13.76 -10.46
N GLY A 78 2.56 -14.49 -10.27
CA GLY A 78 3.31 -15.12 -11.36
C GLY A 78 2.53 -16.20 -12.13
N LYS A 79 1.41 -16.67 -11.61
CA LYS A 79 0.48 -17.61 -12.26
C LYS A 79 -0.76 -16.92 -12.81
N GLY A 80 -0.86 -15.59 -12.73
CA GLY A 80 -2.05 -14.83 -13.09
C GLY A 80 -3.24 -15.09 -12.15
N LEU A 81 -2.98 -15.51 -10.91
CA LEU A 81 -3.99 -15.84 -9.91
C LEU A 81 -3.90 -14.88 -8.72
N SER A 82 -5.03 -14.61 -8.11
CA SER A 82 -5.09 -14.02 -6.77
C SER A 82 -4.66 -15.03 -5.69
N VAL A 83 -4.22 -14.54 -4.53
CA VAL A 83 -4.00 -15.39 -3.34
C VAL A 83 -5.29 -16.11 -2.91
N PHE A 84 -6.46 -15.53 -3.23
CA PHE A 84 -7.76 -16.17 -3.00
C PHE A 84 -8.06 -17.32 -3.96
N GLU A 85 -7.29 -17.47 -5.05
CA GLU A 85 -7.49 -18.50 -6.07
C GLU A 85 -6.38 -19.55 -6.01
N HIS A 86 -5.15 -19.15 -5.70
CA HIS A 86 -4.01 -20.05 -5.65
C HIS A 86 -4.03 -21.02 -4.46
N GLY A 87 -3.55 -22.25 -4.67
CA GLY A 87 -3.46 -23.31 -3.67
C GLY A 87 -2.03 -23.82 -3.50
N PRO A 88 -1.61 -24.23 -2.28
CA PRO A 88 -2.36 -24.18 -1.02
C PRO A 88 -2.60 -22.75 -0.52
N LYS A 89 -3.70 -22.55 0.22
CA LYS A 89 -4.09 -21.21 0.72
C LYS A 89 -3.14 -20.73 1.80
N ASP A 90 -2.60 -19.53 1.62
CA ASP A 90 -1.97 -18.76 2.69
C ASP A 90 -3.05 -17.91 3.36
N ALA A 91 -3.57 -18.38 4.50
CA ALA A 91 -4.66 -17.72 5.22
C ALA A 91 -4.30 -16.28 5.61
N LYS A 92 -3.05 -16.03 5.99
CA LYS A 92 -2.60 -14.69 6.40
C LYS A 92 -2.49 -13.74 5.19
N ALA A 93 -2.05 -14.24 4.03
CA ALA A 93 -2.07 -13.44 2.80
C ALA A 93 -3.51 -13.06 2.42
N CYS A 94 -4.43 -14.02 2.51
CA CYS A 94 -5.84 -13.78 2.23
C CYS A 94 -6.44 -12.75 3.21
N GLU A 95 -6.13 -12.85 4.50
CA GLU A 95 -6.59 -11.92 5.53
C GLU A 95 -6.06 -10.49 5.32
N GLU A 96 -4.78 -10.33 4.98
CA GLU A 96 -4.17 -9.02 4.70
C GLU A 96 -4.86 -8.34 3.49
N ILE A 97 -5.03 -9.07 2.38
CA ILE A 97 -5.72 -8.53 1.20
C ILE A 97 -7.20 -8.27 1.47
N GLN A 98 -7.87 -9.15 2.22
CA GLN A 98 -9.28 -8.96 2.58
C GLN A 98 -9.46 -7.72 3.48
N SER A 99 -8.55 -7.49 4.42
CA SER A 99 -8.57 -6.32 5.29
C SER A 99 -8.43 -5.03 4.48
N LEU A 100 -7.52 -5.00 3.50
CA LEU A 100 -7.37 -3.86 2.59
C LEU A 100 -8.65 -3.61 1.77
N ILE A 101 -9.22 -4.66 1.18
CA ILE A 101 -10.48 -4.59 0.41
C ILE A 101 -11.60 -4.01 1.27
N ASN A 102 -11.74 -4.50 2.51
CA ASN A 102 -12.80 -4.06 3.43
C ASN A 102 -12.66 -2.59 3.85
N ILE A 103 -11.45 -2.03 3.86
CA ILE A 103 -11.23 -0.61 4.15
C ILE A 103 -11.58 0.26 2.94
N ILE A 104 -11.23 -0.19 1.73
CA ILE A 104 -11.43 0.58 0.49
C ILE A 104 -12.89 0.61 0.03
N PHE A 105 -13.59 -0.53 0.13
CA PHE A 105 -14.94 -0.71 -0.44
C PHE A 105 -16.05 -0.69 0.61
N LYS A 106 -15.80 -0.05 1.74
CA LYS A 106 -16.79 0.13 2.81
C LYS A 106 -17.88 1.13 2.42
#